data_AF-A0A4Q3UUN4-F1
#
_entry.id   AF-A0A4Q3UUN4-F1
#
_cell.length_a   1.000
_cell.length_b   1.000
_cell.length_c   1.000
_cell.angle_alpha   90.00
_cell.angle_beta   90.00
_cell.angle_gamma   90.00
#
_symmetry.space_group_name_H-M   'P 1'
#
loop_
_entity.id
_entity.type
_entity.pdbx_description
1 polymer ?
#
loop_
_entity_poly.entity_id
_entity_poly.type
_entity_poly.pdbx_seq_one_letter_code
_entity_poly.pdbx_strand_id
1 'polypeptide(L)'
;MRDATAWIHSPKFDLAAIIGPPVVITAVVLLFGDRLATITDMPVWLWIFLVLGIDVAHVYSSLFRTYLDREEFGKRRTLYLVVPVACWLGGIAVYALAGPIVFWSGVAYFAIYHFVRQQYGFLMLYRRGEPVGDLSYRIDQVAIYLATVYPLVY
;
A
#
# COMPACT_ATOMS: atom_id res chain seq x y z
N MET A 1 1.73 18.40 27.76
CA MET A 1 0.48 17.79 27.24
C MET A 1 0.57 17.90 25.73
N ARG A 2 0.77 16.79 25.00
CA ARG A 2 0.81 16.82 23.53
C ARG A 2 -0.63 16.96 23.04
N ASP A 3 -0.90 17.98 22.24
CA ASP A 3 -2.24 18.29 21.74
C ASP A 3 -2.93 17.03 21.17
N ALA A 4 -4.10 16.74 21.72
CA ALA A 4 -4.88 15.53 21.48
C ALA A 4 -5.63 15.62 20.15
N THR A 5 -4.91 15.70 19.03
CA THR A 5 -5.51 15.68 17.70
C THR A 5 -5.36 14.30 17.07
N ALA A 6 -6.47 13.74 16.56
CA ALA A 6 -6.47 12.49 15.80
C ALA A 6 -5.68 12.60 14.48
N TRP A 7 -5.40 13.83 14.02
CA TRP A 7 -4.64 14.11 12.81
C TRP A 7 -3.17 13.71 12.95
N ILE A 8 -2.61 13.14 11.88
CA ILE A 8 -1.22 12.69 11.80
C ILE A 8 -0.29 13.91 11.75
N HIS A 9 -0.60 14.90 10.93
CA HIS A 9 0.17 16.13 10.82
C HIS A 9 -0.69 17.37 11.03
N SER A 10 -1.72 17.57 10.22
CA SER A 10 -2.70 18.65 10.40
C SER A 10 -3.98 18.34 9.64
N PRO A 11 -5.16 18.84 10.08
CA PRO A 11 -6.42 18.54 9.41
C PRO A 11 -6.40 18.84 7.91
N LYS A 12 -5.83 19.99 7.52
CA LYS A 12 -5.74 20.40 6.12
C LYS A 12 -4.83 19.47 5.31
N PHE A 13 -3.68 19.09 5.86
CA PHE A 13 -2.73 18.23 5.18
C PHE A 13 -3.30 16.82 5.03
N ASP A 14 -3.80 16.24 6.12
CA ASP A 14 -4.37 14.90 6.16
C ASP A 14 -5.58 14.78 5.23
N LEU A 15 -6.49 15.76 5.24
CA LEU A 15 -7.63 15.79 4.32
C LEU A 15 -7.20 15.94 2.86
N ALA A 16 -6.22 16.79 2.54
CA ALA A 16 -5.83 17.03 1.16
C ALA A 16 -4.97 15.91 0.56
N ALA A 17 -4.06 15.33 1.35
CA ALA A 17 -3.01 14.43 0.87
C ALA A 17 -3.22 12.95 1.23
N ILE A 18 -4.05 12.64 2.23
CA ILE A 18 -4.24 11.25 2.71
C ILE A 18 -5.68 10.79 2.46
N ILE A 19 -6.67 11.51 2.99
CA ILE A 19 -8.09 11.10 2.94
C ILE A 19 -8.77 11.55 1.63
N GLY A 20 -8.44 12.75 1.15
CA GLY A 20 -9.04 13.35 -0.03
C GLY A 20 -8.86 12.52 -1.31
N PRO A 21 -7.64 12.09 -1.66
CA PRO A 21 -7.42 11.32 -2.89
C PRO A 21 -8.29 10.06 -3.03
N PRO A 22 -8.37 9.15 -2.03
CA PRO A 22 -9.23 7.97 -2.12
C PRO A 22 -10.73 8.33 -2.16
N VAL A 23 -11.17 9.37 -1.47
CA VAL A 23 -12.58 9.83 -1.52
C VAL A 23 -12.93 10.36 -2.91
N VAL A 24 -12.08 11.23 -3.46
CA VAL A 24 -12.29 11.84 -4.78
C VAL A 24 -12.31 10.78 -5.87
N ILE A 25 -11.33 9.85 -5.89
CA ILE A 25 -11.29 8.82 -6.92
C ILE A 25 -12.47 7.85 -6.79
N THR A 26 -12.90 7.52 -5.58
CA THR A 26 -14.10 6.70 -5.35
C THR A 26 -15.35 7.40 -5.88
N ALA A 27 -15.51 8.70 -5.60
CA ALA A 27 -16.63 9.47 -6.14
C ALA A 27 -16.61 9.53 -7.67
N VAL A 28 -15.43 9.71 -8.29
CA VAL A 28 -15.27 9.69 -9.74
C VAL A 28 -15.68 8.32 -10.33
N VAL A 29 -15.25 7.22 -9.71
CA VAL A 29 -15.63 5.87 -10.16
C VAL A 29 -17.12 5.61 -10.00
N LEU A 30 -17.75 6.05 -8.90
CA LEU A 30 -19.19 5.88 -8.69
C LEU A 30 -20.04 6.71 -9.66
N LEU A 31 -19.58 7.91 -10.02
CA LEU A 31 -20.33 8.83 -10.90
C LEU A 31 -20.10 8.55 -12.40
N PHE A 32 -18.92 8.05 -12.77
CA PHE A 32 -18.50 7.92 -14.17
C PHE A 32 -18.01 6.51 -14.54
N GLY A 33 -18.20 5.52 -13.66
CA GLY A 33 -17.69 4.15 -13.81
C GLY A 33 -17.98 3.51 -15.16
N ASP A 34 -19.23 3.61 -15.64
CA ASP A 34 -19.63 3.05 -16.94
C ASP A 34 -18.82 3.63 -18.12
N ARG A 35 -18.49 4.93 -18.06
CA ARG A 35 -17.67 5.59 -19.09
C ARG A 35 -16.19 5.30 -18.92
N LEU A 36 -15.72 5.11 -17.68
CA LEU A 36 -14.34 4.72 -17.43
C LEU A 36 -14.07 3.28 -17.88
N ALA A 37 -15.07 2.40 -17.76
CA ALA A 37 -14.98 1.00 -18.19
C ALA A 37 -14.83 0.85 -19.72
N THR A 38 -15.19 1.86 -20.51
CA THR A 38 -14.95 1.84 -21.97
C THR A 38 -13.55 2.28 -22.36
N ILE A 39 -12.75 2.81 -21.42
CA ILE A 39 -11.35 3.15 -21.65
C ILE A 39 -10.53 1.86 -21.62
N THR A 40 -10.15 1.38 -22.80
CA THR A 40 -9.39 0.12 -22.94
C THR A 40 -7.88 0.32 -22.92
N ASP A 41 -7.40 1.51 -23.29
CA ASP A 41 -5.99 1.78 -23.48
C ASP A 41 -5.53 2.95 -22.60
N MET A 42 -4.41 2.75 -21.90
CA MET A 42 -3.70 3.82 -21.21
C MET A 42 -2.49 4.25 -22.05
N PRO A 43 -2.38 5.53 -22.45
CA PRO A 43 -1.21 6.04 -23.15
C PRO A 43 0.07 5.76 -22.37
N VAL A 44 1.13 5.35 -23.06
CA VAL A 44 2.40 4.95 -22.44
C VAL A 44 2.98 6.04 -21.54
N TRP A 45 2.95 7.31 -21.97
CA TRP A 45 3.46 8.42 -21.16
C TRP A 45 2.68 8.59 -19.85
N LEU A 46 1.37 8.31 -19.85
CA LEU A 46 0.52 8.38 -18.68
C LEU A 46 0.79 7.21 -17.74
N TRP A 47 0.98 6.00 -18.30
CA TRP A 47 1.42 4.84 -17.53
C TRP A 47 2.77 5.09 -16.87
N ILE A 48 3.76 5.63 -17.59
CA ILE A 48 5.07 5.97 -17.03
C ILE A 48 4.91 6.98 -15.89
N PHE A 49 4.11 8.03 -16.08
CA PHE A 49 3.94 9.04 -15.06
C PHE A 49 3.23 8.50 -13.81
N LEU A 50 2.06 7.86 -13.97
CA LEU A 50 1.23 7.41 -12.85
C LEU A 50 1.76 6.12 -12.21
N VAL A 51 2.06 5.10 -13.00
CA VAL A 51 2.47 3.79 -12.48
C VAL A 51 3.94 3.84 -12.09
N LEU A 52 4.85 4.20 -12.99
CA LEU A 52 6.27 4.18 -12.64
C LEU A 52 6.67 5.35 -11.73
N GLY A 53 6.15 6.55 -12.02
CA GLY A 53 6.54 7.80 -11.34
C GLY A 53 5.85 8.07 -10.00
N ILE A 54 4.67 7.49 -9.74
CA ILE A 54 3.95 7.67 -8.47
C ILE A 54 3.84 6.35 -7.72
N ASP A 55 3.27 5.32 -8.34
CA ASP A 55 3.04 4.02 -7.69
C ASP A 55 4.35 3.27 -7.40
N VAL A 56 5.15 2.92 -8.40
CA VAL A 56 6.43 2.23 -8.14
C VAL A 56 7.41 3.13 -7.37
N ALA A 57 7.39 4.44 -7.63
CA ALA A 57 8.33 5.39 -7.04
C ALA A 57 8.27 5.45 -5.52
N HIS A 58 7.08 5.39 -4.91
CA HIS A 58 6.95 5.56 -3.46
C HIS A 58 7.59 4.41 -2.66
N VAL A 59 7.72 3.22 -3.24
CA VAL A 59 8.39 2.06 -2.60
C VAL A 59 9.88 2.35 -2.36
N TYR A 60 10.51 3.16 -3.21
CA TYR A 60 11.92 3.54 -3.05
C TYR A 60 12.18 4.42 -1.82
N SER A 61 11.15 4.95 -1.16
CA SER A 61 11.29 5.61 0.15
C SER A 61 12.00 4.73 1.19
N SER A 62 11.88 3.40 1.06
CA SER A 62 12.57 2.45 1.92
C SER A 62 14.09 2.46 1.73
N LEU A 63 14.59 2.74 0.51
CA LEU A 63 16.03 2.87 0.26
C LEU A 63 16.63 4.03 1.06
N PHE A 64 15.94 5.17 1.08
CA PHE A 64 16.38 6.37 1.79
C PHE A 64 16.41 6.18 3.31
N ARG A 65 15.52 5.34 3.85
CA ARG A 65 15.42 5.04 5.28
C ARG A 65 16.31 3.89 5.76
N THR A 66 16.90 3.12 4.83
CA THR A 66 17.68 1.92 5.16
C THR A 66 19.10 1.98 4.61
N TYR A 67 19.29 1.79 3.31
CA TYR A 67 20.62 1.70 2.69
C TYR A 67 21.35 3.05 2.62
N LEU A 68 20.61 4.14 2.40
CA LEU A 68 21.19 5.48 2.28
C LEU A 68 21.36 6.18 3.64
N ASP A 69 20.75 5.64 4.69
CA ASP A 69 21.00 6.05 6.07
C ASP A 69 22.17 5.23 6.63
N ARG A 70 23.32 5.88 6.84
CA ARG A 70 24.53 5.20 7.32
C ARG A 70 24.37 4.62 8.73
N GLU A 71 23.60 5.28 9.60
CA GLU A 71 23.40 4.85 10.97
C GLU A 71 22.51 3.60 11.01
N GLU A 72 21.39 3.63 10.29
CA GLU A 72 20.47 2.49 10.24
C GLU A 72 21.09 1.31 9.49
N PHE A 73 21.77 1.56 8.38
CA PHE A 73 22.48 0.52 7.64
C PHE A 73 23.55 -0.16 8.50
N GLY A 74 24.29 0.59 9.31
CA GLY A 74 25.29 0.04 10.23
C GLY A 74 24.67 -0.92 11.27
N LYS A 75 23.50 -0.58 11.82
CA LYS A 75 22.81 -1.38 12.84
C LYS A 75 22.28 -2.71 12.32
N ARG A 76 21.78 -2.76 11.07
CA ARG A 76 21.06 -3.93 10.51
C ARG A 76 21.62 -4.39 9.17
N ARG A 77 22.91 -4.14 8.92
CA ARG A 77 23.58 -4.42 7.64
C ARG A 77 23.30 -5.81 7.07
N THR A 78 23.42 -6.83 7.91
CA THR A 78 23.18 -8.23 7.48
C THR A 78 21.76 -8.43 6.98
N LEU A 79 20.75 -7.86 7.67
CA LEU A 79 19.35 -7.97 7.26
C LEU A 79 19.15 -7.32 5.88
N TYR A 80 19.66 -6.11 5.70
CA TYR A 80 19.49 -5.36 4.45
C TYR A 80 20.27 -5.95 3.29
N LEU A 81 21.36 -6.67 3.50
CA LEU A 81 22.07 -7.34 2.40
C LEU A 81 21.53 -8.73 2.10
N VAL A 82 21.22 -9.52 3.14
CA VAL A 82 20.85 -10.92 2.98
C VAL A 82 19.41 -11.06 2.50
N VAL A 83 18.46 -10.28 3.02
CA VAL A 83 17.04 -10.43 2.69
C VAL A 83 16.76 -10.21 1.19
N PRO A 84 17.23 -9.13 0.53
CA PRO A 84 16.98 -8.96 -0.90
C PRO A 84 17.58 -10.09 -1.75
N VAL A 85 18.80 -10.53 -1.41
CA VAL A 85 19.47 -11.63 -2.12
C VAL A 85 18.72 -12.94 -1.93
N ALA A 86 18.31 -13.25 -0.69
CA ALA A 86 17.53 -14.44 -0.38
C ALA A 86 16.17 -14.43 -1.08
N CYS A 87 15.46 -13.30 -1.08
CA CYS A 87 14.20 -13.13 -1.79
C CYS A 87 14.38 -13.28 -3.31
N TRP A 88 15.45 -12.72 -3.89
CA TRP A 88 15.74 -12.84 -5.31
C TRP A 88 16.03 -14.29 -5.71
N LEU A 89 16.91 -14.98 -4.97
CA LEU A 89 17.22 -16.40 -5.21
C LEU A 89 16.00 -17.29 -4.99
N GLY A 90 15.22 -17.04 -3.94
CA GLY A 90 13.97 -17.76 -3.69
C GLY A 90 12.94 -17.54 -4.80
N GLY A 91 12.82 -16.31 -5.29
CA GLY A 91 11.96 -15.96 -6.42
C GLY A 91 12.37 -16.68 -7.70
N ILE A 92 13.67 -16.71 -8.02
CA ILE A 92 14.22 -17.47 -9.16
C ILE A 92 13.90 -18.96 -8.99
N ALA A 93 14.12 -19.52 -7.81
CA ALA A 93 13.85 -20.94 -7.55
C ALA A 93 12.37 -21.28 -7.75
N VAL A 94 11.45 -20.46 -7.22
CA VAL A 94 10.00 -20.65 -7.41
C VAL A 94 9.64 -20.53 -8.89
N TYR A 95 10.15 -19.52 -9.60
CA TYR A 95 9.89 -19.34 -11.02
C TYR A 95 10.38 -20.53 -11.86
N ALA A 96 11.59 -21.02 -11.58
CA ALA A 96 12.21 -22.11 -12.33
C ALA A 96 11.56 -23.47 -12.05
N LEU A 97 11.17 -23.73 -10.80
CA LEU A 97 10.65 -25.04 -10.37
C LEU A 97 9.12 -25.16 -10.51
N ALA A 98 8.38 -24.09 -10.22
CA ALA A 98 6.92 -24.07 -10.23
C ALA A 98 6.32 -23.30 -11.43
N GLY A 99 7.16 -22.63 -12.21
CA GLY A 99 6.77 -21.91 -13.42
C GLY A 99 6.24 -20.49 -13.18
N PRO A 100 6.00 -19.74 -14.26
CA PRO A 100 5.63 -18.33 -14.21
C PRO A 100 4.28 -18.08 -13.53
N ILE A 101 3.29 -18.96 -13.74
CA ILE A 101 1.95 -18.78 -13.18
C ILE A 101 2.01 -18.77 -11.65
N VAL A 102 2.63 -19.79 -11.04
CA VAL A 102 2.75 -19.89 -9.58
C VAL A 102 3.54 -18.73 -9.00
N PHE A 103 4.66 -18.35 -9.65
CA PHE A 103 5.47 -17.22 -9.23
C PHE A 103 4.66 -15.91 -9.21
N TRP A 104 4.03 -15.54 -10.33
CA TRP A 104 3.30 -14.28 -10.44
C TRP A 104 2.06 -14.26 -9.57
N SER A 105 1.35 -15.39 -9.40
CA SER A 105 0.25 -15.50 -8.44
C SER A 105 0.73 -15.28 -7.00
N GLY A 106 1.87 -15.86 -6.62
CA GLY A 106 2.46 -15.65 -5.29
C GLY A 106 2.82 -14.18 -5.03
N VAL A 107 3.47 -13.52 -6.00
CA VAL A 107 3.79 -12.09 -5.93
C VAL A 107 2.52 -11.24 -5.85
N ALA A 108 1.48 -11.57 -6.62
CA ALA A 108 0.21 -10.87 -6.59
C ALA A 108 -0.47 -10.98 -5.21
N TYR A 109 -0.51 -12.17 -4.60
CA TYR A 109 -1.06 -12.32 -3.26
C TYR A 109 -0.26 -11.57 -2.20
N PHE A 110 1.07 -11.52 -2.32
CA PHE A 110 1.89 -10.72 -1.42
C PHE A 110 1.60 -9.22 -1.57
N ALA A 111 1.44 -8.73 -2.80
CA ALA A 111 1.06 -7.34 -3.07
C ALA A 111 -0.32 -7.01 -2.50
N ILE A 112 -1.32 -7.87 -2.70
CA ILE A 112 -2.66 -7.73 -2.12
C ILE A 112 -2.56 -7.64 -0.59
N TYR A 113 -1.85 -8.58 0.05
CA TYR A 113 -1.65 -8.56 1.49
C TYR A 113 -1.04 -7.23 1.96
N HIS A 114 -0.01 -6.75 1.27
CA HIS A 114 0.62 -5.47 1.55
C HIS A 114 -0.37 -4.30 1.47
N PHE A 115 -1.17 -4.21 0.41
CA PHE A 115 -2.16 -3.14 0.23
C PHE A 115 -3.23 -3.15 1.32
N VAL A 116 -3.79 -4.32 1.66
CA VAL A 116 -4.78 -4.47 2.74
C VAL A 116 -4.19 -3.98 4.07
N ARG A 117 -2.97 -4.42 4.39
CA ARG A 117 -2.29 -4.05 5.65
C ARG A 117 -1.90 -2.59 5.69
N GLN A 118 -1.59 -1.97 4.56
CA GLN A 118 -1.28 -0.55 4.47
C GLN A 118 -2.51 0.31 4.85
N GLN A 119 -3.70 -0.01 4.33
CA GLN A 119 -4.93 0.71 4.67
C GLN A 119 -5.25 0.58 6.17
N TYR A 120 -5.12 -0.64 6.70
CA TYR A 120 -5.28 -0.89 8.13
C TYR A 120 -4.26 -0.13 8.99
N GLY A 121 -3.02 0.01 8.52
CA GLY A 121 -1.99 0.81 9.18
C GLY A 121 -2.38 2.28 9.33
N PHE A 122 -2.96 2.89 8.30
CA PHE A 122 -3.47 4.27 8.37
C PHE A 122 -4.60 4.42 9.39
N LEU A 123 -5.56 3.49 9.42
CA LEU A 123 -6.62 3.48 10.44
C LEU A 123 -6.04 3.53 11.85
N MET A 124 -5.03 2.70 12.13
CA MET A 124 -4.42 2.65 13.45
C MET A 124 -3.67 3.93 13.83
N LEU A 125 -3.12 4.66 12.84
CA LEU A 125 -2.50 5.95 13.09
C LEU A 125 -3.51 7.04 13.49
N TYR A 126 -4.69 7.04 12.84
CA TYR A 126 -5.78 7.98 13.15
C TYR A 126 -6.47 7.67 14.48
N ARG A 127 -6.62 6.39 14.82
CA ARG A 127 -7.20 5.93 16.10
C ARG A 127 -6.18 5.89 17.24
N ARG A 128 -5.05 6.58 17.12
CA ARG A 128 -3.98 6.55 18.14
C ARG A 128 -4.51 7.11 19.46
N GLY A 129 -4.63 6.24 20.47
CA GLY A 129 -5.13 6.61 21.80
C GLY A 129 -6.60 6.25 22.02
N GLU A 130 -7.28 5.68 21.03
CA GLU A 130 -8.61 5.10 21.20
C GLU A 130 -8.53 3.63 21.66
N PRO A 131 -9.54 3.12 22.40
CA PRO A 131 -9.60 1.73 22.80
C PRO A 131 -9.63 0.77 21.60
N VAL A 132 -8.88 -0.33 21.69
CA VAL A 132 -8.91 -1.40 20.70
C VAL A 132 -10.02 -2.40 21.07
N GLY A 133 -10.73 -2.89 20.05
CA GLY A 133 -11.69 -3.99 20.21
C GLY A 133 -13.12 -3.59 20.55
N ASP A 134 -13.39 -2.28 20.69
CA ASP A 134 -14.74 -1.74 20.79
C ASP A 134 -15.52 -1.91 19.47
N LEU A 135 -16.81 -1.57 19.50
CA LEU A 135 -17.66 -1.73 18.32
C LEU A 135 -17.20 -0.84 17.15
N SER A 136 -16.77 0.39 17.43
CA SER A 136 -16.29 1.32 16.40
C SER A 136 -15.05 0.77 15.68
N TYR A 137 -14.06 0.30 16.44
CA TYR A 137 -12.87 -0.36 15.92
C TYR A 137 -13.23 -1.56 15.03
N ARG A 138 -14.19 -2.41 15.47
CA ARG A 138 -14.61 -3.57 14.68
C ARG A 138 -15.30 -3.18 13.39
N ILE A 139 -16.13 -2.13 13.41
CA ILE A 139 -16.80 -1.61 12.21
C ILE A 139 -15.75 -1.12 11.21
N ASP A 140 -14.81 -0.28 11.65
CA ASP A 140 -13.76 0.26 10.79
C ASP A 140 -12.89 -0.85 10.20
N GLN A 141 -12.50 -1.82 11.04
CA GLN A 141 -11.73 -2.98 10.62
C GLN A 141 -12.49 -3.77 9.54
N VAL A 142 -13.75 -4.13 9.79
CA VAL A 142 -14.58 -4.88 8.82
C VAL A 142 -14.75 -4.09 7.53
N ALA A 143 -14.98 -2.79 7.60
CA ALA A 143 -15.11 -1.94 6.42
C ALA A 143 -13.85 -1.97 5.55
N ILE A 144 -12.65 -1.84 6.15
CA ILE A 144 -11.38 -1.90 5.39
C ILE A 144 -11.18 -3.27 4.74
N TYR A 145 -11.40 -4.36 5.48
CA TYR A 145 -11.23 -5.71 4.92
C TYR A 145 -12.26 -5.99 3.83
N LEU A 146 -13.53 -5.59 3.99
CA LEU A 146 -14.52 -5.74 2.94
C LEU A 146 -14.16 -4.92 1.70
N ALA A 147 -13.81 -3.63 1.86
CA ALA A 147 -13.47 -2.76 0.74
C ALA A 147 -12.27 -3.25 -0.07
N THR A 148 -11.32 -3.94 0.56
CA THR A 148 -10.09 -4.41 -0.09
C THR A 148 -10.15 -5.87 -0.55
N VAL A 149 -10.92 -6.73 0.12
CA VAL A 149 -11.00 -8.17 -0.20
C VAL A 149 -12.22 -8.50 -1.07
N TYR A 150 -13.36 -7.82 -0.89
CA TYR A 150 -14.58 -8.13 -1.64
C TYR A 150 -14.36 -8.07 -3.17
N PRO A 151 -13.73 -7.03 -3.75
CA PRO A 151 -13.50 -6.94 -5.20
C PRO A 151 -12.48 -7.95 -5.75
N LEU A 152 -11.76 -8.66 -4.87
CA LEU A 152 -10.82 -9.72 -5.28
C LEU A 152 -11.52 -11.08 -5.38
N VAL A 153 -12.63 -11.24 -4.68
CA VAL A 153 -13.41 -12.49 -4.64
C VAL A 153 -14.52 -12.48 -5.70
N TYR A 154 -15.07 -11.31 -5.99
CA TYR A 154 -16.20 -11.10 -6.91
C TYR A 154 -15.87 -10.03 -7.94
#